data_AF-A0ABD1VCD2-F1
#
_entry.id   AF-A0ABD1VCD2-F1
#
_cell.length_a   1.000
_cell.length_b   1.000
_cell.length_c   1.000
_cell.angle_alpha   90.00
_cell.angle_beta   90.00
_cell.angle_gamma   90.00
#
_symmetry.space_group_name_H-M   'P 1'
#
loop_
_entity.id
_entity.type
_entity.pdbx_description
1 polymer ?
#
loop_
_entity_poly.entity_id
_entity_poly.type
_entity_poly.pdbx_seq_one_letter_code
_entity_poly.pdbx_strand_id
1 'polypeptide(L)'
;MLSKIESSKQCYEPLVVSIGPYHHGKEELQASENLKIRFAQQFHDACVNQVLIKDLYAKVAEVAGDARKCYVEDSTIKELDNESFIRMMFLDGCFILQYMYILTDEKWS
;
A
#
# COMPACT_ATOMS: atom_id res chain seq x y z
N MET A 1 -0.45 10.08 19.89
CA MET A 1 -0.01 8.95 19.07
C MET A 1 -0.05 7.70 19.94
N LEU A 2 -1.05 6.84 19.75
CA LEU A 2 -1.31 5.70 20.65
C LEU A 2 -0.20 4.65 20.59
N SER A 3 0.53 4.51 19.47
CA SER A 3 1.68 3.60 19.31
C SER A 3 2.85 3.81 20.29
N LYS A 4 2.89 4.95 21.01
CA LYS A 4 3.87 5.19 22.08
C LYS A 4 3.48 4.55 23.41
N ILE A 5 2.25 4.07 23.53
CA ILE A 5 1.75 3.32 24.69
C ILE A 5 2.15 1.86 24.48
N GLU A 6 3.05 1.35 25.33
CA GLU A 6 3.61 -0.01 25.26
C GLU A 6 2.55 -1.11 25.13
N SER A 7 1.41 -0.97 25.83
CA SER A 7 0.31 -1.93 25.76
C SER A 7 -0.42 -1.98 24.41
N SER A 8 -0.16 -1.03 23.50
CA SER A 8 -0.80 -0.94 22.18
C SER A 8 0.16 -1.14 21.01
N LYS A 9 1.48 -1.17 21.25
CA LYS A 9 2.50 -1.34 20.19
C LYS A 9 2.23 -2.56 19.31
N GLN A 10 1.84 -3.68 19.93
CA GLN A 10 1.51 -4.92 19.20
C GLN A 10 0.30 -4.77 18.26
N CYS A 11 -0.62 -3.84 18.51
CA CYS A 11 -1.78 -3.60 17.64
C CYS A 11 -1.42 -2.83 16.38
N TYR A 12 -0.27 -2.15 16.35
CA TYR A 12 0.18 -1.34 15.21
C TYR A 12 1.32 -2.00 14.43
N GLU A 13 1.86 -3.13 14.90
CA GLU A 13 2.84 -3.89 14.13
C GLU A 13 2.12 -4.87 13.19
N PRO A 14 2.28 -4.72 11.86
CA PRO A 14 1.69 -5.63 10.90
C PRO A 14 2.33 -7.01 11.02
N LEU A 15 1.50 -8.06 11.01
CA LEU A 15 1.96 -9.45 11.06
C LEU A 15 2.33 -10.00 9.68
N VAL A 16 1.70 -9.50 8.62
CA VAL A 16 1.78 -10.08 7.27
C VAL A 16 2.02 -9.03 6.22
N VAL A 17 1.26 -7.93 6.23
CA VAL A 17 1.32 -6.91 5.18
C VAL A 17 1.42 -5.53 5.81
N SER A 18 2.45 -4.76 5.45
CA SER A 18 2.48 -3.32 5.75
C SER A 18 1.58 -2.59 4.77
N ILE A 19 0.83 -1.59 5.24
CA ILE A 19 0.12 -0.65 4.36
C ILE A 19 0.55 0.76 4.76
N GLY A 20 1.01 1.51 3.77
CA GLY A 20 1.58 2.82 3.95
C GLY A 20 3.01 2.79 4.51
N PRO A 21 3.52 3.97 4.86
CA PRO A 21 4.95 4.21 5.05
C PRO A 21 5.53 3.75 6.38
N TYR A 22 4.74 3.65 7.45
CA TYR A 22 5.28 3.43 8.80
C TYR A 22 6.03 2.10 8.98
N HIS A 23 5.63 1.06 8.24
CA HIS A 23 6.26 -0.27 8.30
C HIS A 23 6.80 -0.71 6.93
N HIS A 24 6.88 0.21 5.96
CA HIS A 24 7.34 -0.09 4.62
C HIS A 24 8.83 -0.49 4.63
N GLY A 25 9.18 -1.51 3.83
CA GLY A 25 10.56 -1.95 3.66
C GLY A 25 11.14 -2.79 4.81
N LYS A 26 10.42 -2.98 5.91
CA LYS A 26 10.81 -3.89 6.99
C LYS A 26 11.14 -5.28 6.45
N GLU A 27 12.26 -5.85 6.89
CA GLU A 27 12.80 -7.11 6.35
C GLU A 27 11.80 -8.25 6.50
N GLU A 28 11.13 -8.33 7.65
CA GLU A 28 10.12 -9.33 7.96
C GLU A 28 8.85 -9.23 7.09
N LEU A 29 8.65 -8.13 6.38
CA LEU A 29 7.48 -7.88 5.51
C LEU A 29 7.80 -7.93 4.01
N GLN A 30 9.06 -8.16 3.62
CA GLN A 30 9.50 -8.15 2.21
C GLN A 30 8.75 -9.14 1.33
N ALA A 31 8.32 -10.28 1.88
CA ALA A 31 7.48 -11.23 1.16
C ALA A 31 6.16 -10.59 0.70
N SER A 32 5.55 -9.76 1.54
CA SER A 32 4.32 -9.05 1.22
C SER A 32 4.53 -7.93 0.22
N GLU A 33 5.66 -7.22 0.27
CA GLU A 33 5.99 -6.18 -0.72
C GLU A 33 6.09 -6.78 -2.13
N ASN A 34 6.69 -7.96 -2.27
CA ASN A 34 6.71 -8.70 -3.53
C ASN A 34 5.31 -9.19 -3.96
N LEU A 35 4.47 -9.58 -3.00
CA LEU A 35 3.09 -9.99 -3.28
C LEU A 35 2.26 -8.84 -3.85
N LYS A 36 2.42 -7.61 -3.32
CA LYS A 36 1.72 -6.42 -3.81
C LYS A 36 2.02 -6.14 -5.29
N ILE A 37 3.26 -6.36 -5.73
CA ILE A 37 3.64 -6.21 -7.15
C ILE A 37 2.84 -7.19 -8.02
N ARG A 38 2.72 -8.45 -7.59
CA ARG A 38 1.92 -9.46 -8.30
C ARG A 38 0.44 -9.09 -8.31
N PHE A 39 -0.08 -8.60 -7.19
CA PHE A 39 -1.49 -8.18 -7.08
C PHE A 39 -1.79 -6.96 -7.95
N ALA A 40 -0.86 -6.02 -8.11
CA ALA A 40 -1.01 -4.90 -9.03
C ALA A 40 -1.09 -5.36 -10.50
N GLN A 41 -0.29 -6.36 -10.88
CA GLN A 41 -0.38 -6.99 -12.21
C GLN A 41 -1.73 -7.71 -12.40
N GLN A 42 -2.15 -8.52 -11.42
CA GLN A 42 -3.43 -9.22 -11.47
C GLN A 42 -4.63 -8.27 -11.53
N PHE A 43 -4.59 -7.18 -10.76
CA PHE A 43 -5.64 -6.16 -10.78
C PHE A 43 -5.76 -5.52 -12.16
N HIS A 44 -4.62 -5.15 -12.75
CA HIS A 44 -4.57 -4.63 -14.11
C HIS A 44 -5.20 -5.62 -15.10
N ASP A 45 -4.82 -6.90 -15.02
CA ASP A 45 -5.30 -7.93 -15.95
C ASP A 45 -6.79 -8.25 -15.76
N ALA A 46 -7.30 -8.20 -14.53
CA ALA A 46 -8.68 -8.56 -14.19
C ALA A 46 -9.69 -7.43 -14.42
N CYS A 47 -9.34 -6.19 -14.06
CA CYS A 47 -10.30 -5.08 -14.03
C CYS A 47 -10.11 -4.08 -15.18
N VAL A 48 -8.98 -4.13 -15.89
CA VAL A 48 -8.49 -2.95 -16.60
C VAL A 48 -8.12 -3.24 -18.06
N ASN A 49 -9.06 -3.85 -18.81
CA ASN A 49 -8.90 -4.02 -20.27
C ASN A 49 -8.93 -2.69 -21.06
N GLN A 50 -9.11 -1.53 -20.40
CA GLN A 50 -9.29 -0.22 -21.06
C GLN A 50 -8.45 0.94 -20.47
N VAL A 51 -7.80 0.78 -19.32
CA VAL A 51 -6.99 1.86 -18.69
C VAL A 51 -5.54 1.38 -18.53
N LEU A 52 -4.59 2.20 -18.93
CA LEU A 52 -3.18 1.81 -18.85
C LEU A 52 -2.70 1.93 -17.39
N ILE A 53 -1.89 0.98 -16.93
CA ILE A 53 -1.33 1.00 -15.57
C ILE A 53 -0.63 2.32 -15.22
N LYS A 54 0.00 2.96 -16.22
CA LYS A 54 0.64 4.27 -16.09
C LYS A 54 -0.36 5.39 -15.74
N ASP A 55 -1.60 5.31 -16.22
CA ASP A 55 -2.62 6.32 -15.99
C ASP A 55 -3.14 6.19 -14.56
N LEU A 56 -3.29 4.96 -14.06
CA LEU A 56 -3.60 4.70 -12.65
C LEU A 56 -2.48 5.20 -11.73
N TYR A 57 -1.22 4.92 -12.07
CA TYR A 57 -0.07 5.43 -11.33
C TYR A 57 -0.06 6.97 -11.32
N ALA A 58 -0.33 7.61 -12.45
CA ALA A 58 -0.43 9.06 -12.54
C ALA A 58 -1.54 9.63 -11.62
N LYS A 59 -2.69 8.95 -11.53
CA LYS A 59 -3.75 9.33 -10.57
C LYS A 59 -3.32 9.22 -9.12
N VAL A 60 -2.54 8.19 -8.77
CA VAL A 60 -1.96 8.11 -7.43
C VAL A 60 -0.96 9.23 -7.21
N ALA A 61 -0.11 9.54 -8.18
CA ALA A 61 0.86 10.63 -8.10
C ALA A 61 0.19 12.00 -7.87
N GLU A 62 -0.96 12.26 -8.49
CA GLU A 62 -1.75 13.50 -8.31
C GLU A 62 -2.17 13.71 -6.85
N VAL A 63 -2.51 12.64 -6.12
CA VAL A 63 -3.05 12.72 -4.74
C VAL A 63 -2.01 12.38 -3.66
N ALA A 64 -0.88 11.80 -4.03
CA ALA A 64 0.14 11.32 -3.08
C ALA A 64 0.69 12.43 -2.19
N GLY A 65 0.87 13.64 -2.72
CA GLY A 65 1.36 14.77 -1.94
C GLY A 65 0.43 15.16 -0.79
N ASP A 66 -0.88 15.12 -1.01
CA ASP A 66 -1.87 15.40 0.03
C ASP A 66 -2.01 14.23 1.01
N ALA A 67 -1.98 12.99 0.52
CA ALA A 67 -1.93 11.81 1.37
C ALA A 67 -0.70 11.83 2.30
N ARG A 68 0.46 12.27 1.80
CA ARG A 68 1.70 12.36 2.59
C ARG A 68 1.57 13.29 3.78
N LYS A 69 0.85 14.42 3.63
CA LYS A 69 0.60 15.39 4.71
C LYS A 69 -0.28 14.83 5.84
N CYS A 70 -1.00 13.75 5.60
CA CYS A 70 -1.82 13.07 6.61
C CYS A 70 -1.00 12.15 7.53
N TYR A 71 0.26 11.87 7.20
CA TYR A 71 1.17 11.10 8.06
C TYR A 71 1.89 12.03 9.05
N VAL A 72 2.10 11.54 10.26
CA VAL A 72 2.94 12.25 11.24
C VAL A 72 4.37 12.18 10.74
N GLU A 73 5.01 13.33 10.60
CA GLU A 73 6.41 13.40 10.20
C GLU A 73 7.32 12.71 11.24
N ASP A 74 7.80 11.52 10.92
CA ASP A 74 8.90 10.85 11.61
C ASP A 74 10.07 10.57 10.65
N SER A 75 11.15 9.95 11.15
CA SER A 75 12.33 9.63 10.34
C SER A 75 11.99 8.79 9.10
N THR A 76 11.08 7.81 9.24
CA THR A 76 10.65 6.93 8.16
C THR A 76 9.95 7.72 7.05
N ILE A 77 9.06 8.64 7.42
CA ILE A 77 8.36 9.48 6.43
C ILE A 77 9.32 10.51 5.79
N LYS A 78 10.30 11.04 6.54
CA LYS A 78 11.21 12.08 6.05
C LYS A 78 12.24 11.55 5.06
N GLU A 79 12.73 10.34 5.28
CA GLU A 79 13.75 9.71 4.43
C GLU A 79 13.18 9.14 3.12
N LEU A 80 11.86 8.88 3.08
CA LEU A 80 11.19 8.35 1.91
C LEU A 80 11.06 9.42 0.82
N ASP A 81 11.70 9.23 -0.33
CA ASP A 81 11.56 10.16 -1.44
C ASP A 81 10.14 10.12 -2.06
N ASN A 82 9.81 11.11 -2.88
CA ASN A 82 8.47 11.23 -3.46
C ASN A 82 8.12 10.07 -4.42
N GLU A 83 9.05 9.59 -5.23
CA GLU A 83 8.78 8.49 -6.16
C GLU A 83 8.52 7.21 -5.37
N SER A 84 9.38 6.91 -4.41
CA SER A 84 9.23 5.75 -3.54
C SER A 84 7.90 5.79 -2.78
N PHE A 85 7.49 6.96 -2.27
CA PHE A 85 6.18 7.15 -1.63
C PHE A 85 5.01 6.89 -2.58
N ILE A 86 5.04 7.47 -3.80
CA ILE A 86 3.99 7.26 -4.81
C ILE A 86 3.90 5.78 -5.19
N ARG A 87 5.05 5.14 -5.43
CA ARG A 87 5.14 3.72 -5.78
C ARG A 87 4.57 2.82 -4.69
N MET A 88 4.91 3.08 -3.43
CA MET A 88 4.34 2.38 -2.28
C MET A 88 2.82 2.55 -2.23
N MET A 89 2.31 3.79 -2.29
CA MET A 89 0.87 4.06 -2.26
C MET A 89 0.12 3.38 -3.42
N PHE A 90 0.72 3.35 -4.61
CA PHE A 90 0.16 2.67 -5.77
C PHE A 90 0.05 1.16 -5.54
N LEU A 91 1.13 0.51 -5.10
CA LEU A 91 1.16 -0.92 -4.84
C LEU A 91 0.20 -1.32 -3.70
N ASP A 92 0.14 -0.53 -2.63
CA ASP A 92 -0.76 -0.74 -1.51
C ASP A 92 -2.22 -0.61 -1.94
N GLY A 93 -2.55 0.41 -2.74
CA GLY A 93 -3.89 0.61 -3.28
C GLY A 93 -4.33 -0.55 -4.17
N CYS A 94 -3.47 -0.97 -5.10
CA CYS A 94 -3.71 -2.15 -5.94
C CYS A 94 -3.90 -3.42 -5.11
N PHE A 95 -3.08 -3.64 -4.09
CA PHE A 95 -3.20 -4.80 -3.21
C PHE A 95 -4.56 -4.82 -2.50
N ILE A 96 -4.98 -3.71 -1.91
CA ILE A 96 -6.27 -3.61 -1.22
C ILE A 96 -7.43 -3.90 -2.18
N LEU A 97 -7.42 -3.27 -3.36
CA LEU A 97 -8.48 -3.45 -4.36
C LEU A 97 -8.54 -4.89 -4.88
N GLN A 98 -7.39 -5.49 -5.20
CA GLN A 98 -7.33 -6.88 -5.66
C GLN A 98 -7.76 -7.86 -4.57
N TYR A 99 -7.33 -7.62 -3.33
CA TYR A 99 -7.74 -8.44 -2.19
C TYR A 99 -9.26 -8.37 -1.97
N MET A 100 -9.84 -7.17 -2.03
CA MET A 100 -11.29 -6.98 -1.96
C MET A 100 -12.00 -7.69 -3.11
N TYR A 101 -11.50 -7.55 -4.34
CA TYR A 101 -12.05 -8.21 -5.53
C TYR A 101 -12.13 -9.74 -5.34
N ILE A 102 -11.02 -10.37 -4.95
CA ILE A 102 -10.94 -11.81 -4.67
C ILE A 102 -11.96 -12.22 -3.60
N LEU A 103 -12.00 -11.50 -2.48
CA LEU A 103 -12.93 -11.82 -1.39
C LEU A 103 -14.41 -11.67 -1.77
N THR A 104 -14.74 -10.79 -2.71
CA THR A 104 -16.11 -10.61 -3.19
C THR A 104 -16.50 -11.64 -4.25
N ASP A 105 -15.56 -12.12 -5.05
CA ASP A 105 -15.79 -13.13 -6.09
C ASP A 105 -16.02 -14.53 -5.47
N GLU A 106 -15.32 -14.83 -4.37
CA GLU A 106 -15.49 -16.07 -3.60
C GLU A 106 -16.85 -16.20 -2.88
N LYS A 107 -17.63 -15.11 -2.75
CA LYS A 107 -18.93 -15.13 -2.05
C LYS A 107 -20.15 -15.23 -2.95
N TRP A 108 -19.97 -15.20 -4.27
CA TRP A 108 -21.06 -15.31 -5.25
C TRP A 108 -20.80 -16.38 -6.32
N SER A 109 -19.81 -17.25 -6.10
CA SER A 109 -19.53 -18.46 -6.89
C SER A 109 -20.14 -19.71 -6.24
#